data_AF-R9THY0-F1
#
_entry.id   AF-R9THY0-F1
#
_cell.length_a   1.000
_cell.length_b   1.000
_cell.length_c   1.000
_cell.angle_alpha   90.00
_cell.angle_beta   90.00
_cell.angle_gamma   90.00
#
_symmetry.space_group_name_H-M   'P 1'
#
loop_
_entity.id
_entity.type
_entity.pdbx_description
1 polymer ?
#
loop_
_entity_poly.entity_id
_entity_poly.type
_entity_poly.pdbx_seq_one_letter_code
_entity_poly.pdbx_strand_id
1 'polypeptide(L)' 'MFEFWDWVGGRYSLWSAIGMTIALNIGFDNFVDLLSGAHFMDNHFRTAPLEQNVPVILALLGVWYGNFYGA' A
#
# COMPACT_ATOMS: atom_id res chain seq x y z
N MET A 1 16.46 -1.05 -20.27
CA MET A 1 15.38 -0.19 -19.74
C MET A 1 14.64 -1.01 -18.70
N PHE A 2 14.34 -0.46 -17.52
CA PHE A 2 13.52 -1.15 -16.51
C PHE A 2 12.08 -0.66 -16.64
N GLU A 3 11.21 -1.50 -17.19
CA GLU A 3 9.84 -1.14 -17.53
C GLU A 3 8.86 -1.36 -16.38
N PHE A 4 7.73 -0.67 -16.45
CA PHE A 4 6.52 -0.92 -15.67
C PHE A 4 5.30 -0.64 -16.55
N TRP A 5 4.11 -1.00 -16.08
CA TRP A 5 2.90 -1.04 -16.91
C TRP A 5 1.93 0.10 -16.65
N ASP A 6 1.01 0.32 -17.60
CA ASP A 6 -0.04 1.34 -17.57
C ASP A 6 -1.00 1.23 -16.37
N TRP A 7 -1.25 0.01 -15.89
CA TRP A 7 -2.06 -0.25 -14.70
C TRP A 7 -1.33 0.08 -13.38
N VAL A 8 -0.04 0.44 -13.42
CA VAL A 8 0.72 0.93 -12.26
C VAL A 8 0.63 2.46 -12.21
N GLY A 9 -0.37 2.97 -11.48
CA GLY A 9 -0.55 4.40 -11.30
C GLY A 9 0.64 5.07 -10.59
N GLY A 10 1.02 6.29 -11.02
CA GLY A 10 2.23 6.97 -10.53
C GLY A 10 2.35 7.07 -9.00
N ARG A 11 1.26 7.41 -8.31
CA ARG A 11 1.21 7.50 -6.83
C ARG A 11 1.26 6.14 -6.10
N TYR A 12 1.17 5.03 -6.83
CA TYR A 12 1.26 3.65 -6.33
C TYR A 12 2.45 2.89 -6.95
N SER A 13 3.39 3.60 -7.60
CA SER A 13 4.41 2.97 -8.44
C SER A 13 5.69 2.52 -7.73
N LEU A 14 5.88 2.90 -6.45
CA LEU A 14 7.13 2.67 -5.73
C LEU A 14 7.52 1.18 -5.61
N TRP A 15 6.56 0.27 -5.74
CA TRP A 15 6.77 -1.19 -5.67
C TRP A 15 7.26 -1.79 -6.99
N SER A 16 7.25 -1.02 -8.07
CA SER A 16 7.67 -1.43 -9.42
C SER A 16 9.15 -1.13 -9.69
N ALA A 17 9.55 -1.16 -10.96
CA ALA A 17 10.85 -0.65 -11.41
C ALA A 17 11.17 0.78 -10.95
N ILE A 18 10.15 1.61 -10.67
CA ILE A 18 10.33 2.96 -10.09
C ILE A 18 11.02 2.92 -8.71
N GLY A 19 10.82 1.85 -7.93
CA GLY A 19 11.46 1.64 -6.63
C GLY A 19 12.95 1.34 -6.68
N MET A 20 13.57 1.32 -7.87
CA MET A 20 14.99 0.98 -8.03
C MET A 20 15.93 1.80 -7.16
N THR A 21 15.68 3.10 -6.99
CA THR A 21 16.53 3.96 -6.14
C THR A 21 16.48 3.54 -4.68
N ILE A 22 15.35 3.00 -4.21
CA ILE A 22 15.20 2.44 -2.86
C ILE A 22 16.04 1.17 -2.77
N ALA A 23 15.86 0.23 -3.70
CA ALA A 23 16.62 -1.03 -3.72
C ALA A 23 18.14 -0.82 -3.80
N LEU A 24 18.60 0.18 -4.56
CA LEU A 24 20.02 0.55 -4.63
C LEU A 24 20.53 1.17 -3.32
N ASN A 25 19.67 1.86 -2.57
CA ASN A 25 20.05 2.51 -1.31
C ASN A 25 20.09 1.54 -0.12
N ILE A 26 19.09 0.64 -0.01
CA ILE A 26 18.95 -0.26 1.15
C ILE A 26 19.33 -1.71 0.85
N GLY A 27 19.70 -2.04 -0.38
CA GLY A 27 19.96 -3.41 -0.82
C GLY A 27 18.68 -4.15 -1.26
N PHE A 28 18.83 -5.13 -2.15
CA PHE A 28 17.68 -5.81 -2.75
C PHE A 28 16.91 -6.67 -1.76
N ASP A 29 17.58 -7.34 -0.82
CA ASP A 29 16.93 -8.18 0.20
C ASP A 29 15.97 -7.35 1.07
N ASN A 30 16.41 -6.18 1.54
CA ASN A 30 15.55 -5.25 2.29
C ASN A 30 14.39 -4.70 1.44
N PHE A 31 14.60 -4.53 0.12
CA PHE A 31 13.51 -4.15 -0.79
C PHE A 31 12.49 -5.28 -0.94
N VAL A 32 12.92 -6.54 -1.00
CA VAL A 32 12.02 -7.71 -1.00
C VAL A 32 11.22 -7.82 0.30
N ASP A 33 11.84 -7.53 1.46
CA ASP A 33 11.13 -7.48 2.74
C ASP A 33 10.06 -6.38 2.76
N LEU A 34 10.36 -5.22 2.18
CA LEU A 34 9.37 -4.14 1.99
C LEU A 34 8.19 -4.59 1.11
N LEU A 35 8.47 -5.24 -0.03
CA LEU A 35 7.43 -5.78 -0.92
C LEU A 35 6.58 -6.85 -0.22
N SER A 36 7.22 -7.71 0.59
CA SER A 36 6.55 -8.77 1.34
C SER A 36 5.64 -8.21 2.42
N GLY A 37 6.05 -7.14 3.10
CA GLY A 37 5.19 -6.41 4.04
C GLY A 37 3.97 -5.79 3.38
N ALA A 38 4.13 -5.20 2.19
CA ALA A 38 2.99 -4.70 1.40
C ALA A 38 2.04 -5.84 1.01
N HIS A 39 2.57 -6.96 0.50
CA HIS A 39 1.76 -8.13 0.14
C HIS A 39 1.01 -8.74 1.34
N PHE A 40 1.64 -8.77 2.52
CA PHE A 40 0.98 -9.21 3.75
C PHE A 40 -0.24 -8.32 4.08
N MET A 41 -0.08 -7.00 4.01
CA MET A 41 -1.17 -6.06 4.25
C MET A 41 -2.27 -6.14 3.17
N ASP A 42 -1.91 -6.36 1.90
CA ASP A 42 -2.87 -6.58 0.83
C ASP A 42 -3.73 -7.83 1.08
N ASN A 43 -3.13 -8.92 1.55
CA ASN A 43 -3.86 -10.14 1.92
C ASN A 43 -4.77 -9.92 3.12
N HIS A 44 -4.31 -9.18 4.14
CA HIS A 44 -5.16 -8.77 5.27
C HIS A 44 -6.35 -7.94 4.79
N PHE A 45 -6.10 -6.91 3.98
CA PHE A 45 -7.15 -6.06 3.41
C PHE A 45 -8.16 -6.86 2.59
N ARG A 46 -7.70 -7.86 1.82
CA ARG A 46 -8.56 -8.67 0.96
C ARG A 46 -9.43 -9.68 1.73
N THR A 47 -8.91 -10.24 2.82
CA THR A 47 -9.51 -11.45 3.43
C THR A 47 -10.09 -11.24 4.83
N ALA A 48 -9.64 -10.23 5.58
CA ALA A 48 -10.14 -9.99 6.93
C ALA A 48 -11.61 -9.50 6.90
N PRO A 49 -12.47 -9.96 7.85
CA PRO A 49 -13.80 -9.39 8.06
C PRO A 49 -13.72 -7.87 8.25
N LEU A 50 -14.70 -7.11 7.74
CA LEU A 50 -14.63 -5.65 7.68
C LEU A 50 -14.42 -5.01 9.06
N GLU A 51 -15.03 -5.56 10.10
CA GLU A 51 -14.94 -5.14 11.49
C GLU A 51 -13.58 -5.41 12.14
N GLN A 52 -12.71 -6.19 11.48
CA GLN A 52 -11.32 -6.47 11.89
C GLN A 52 -10.31 -5.96 10.84
N ASN A 53 -10.79 -5.33 9.77
CA ASN A 53 -9.97 -4.90 8.65
C ASN A 53 -9.43 -3.49 8.90
N VAL A 54 -8.20 -3.41 9.39
CA VAL A 54 -7.53 -2.16 9.77
C VAL A 54 -7.63 -1.06 8.69
N PRO A 55 -7.28 -1.27 7.40
CA PRO A 55 -7.47 -0.25 6.37
C PRO A 55 -8.92 0.23 6.22
N VAL A 56 -9.90 -0.68 6.28
CA VAL A 56 -11.32 -0.33 6.17
C VAL A 56 -11.77 0.50 7.36
N ILE A 57 -11.42 0.09 8.57
CA ILE A 57 -11.78 0.82 9.80
C ILE A 57 -11.19 2.24 9.76
N LEU A 58 -9.92 2.39 9.36
CA LEU A 58 -9.28 3.70 9.19
C LEU A 58 -10.01 4.56 8.15
N ALA A 59 -10.42 3.98 7.01
CA ALA A 59 -11.19 4.68 6.00
C ALA A 59 -12.57 5.13 6.52
N LEU A 60 -13.26 4.26 7.27
CA LEU A 60 -14.56 4.59 7.86
C LEU A 60 -14.47 5.69 8.92
N LEU A 61 -13.39 5.71 9.73
CA LEU A 61 -13.12 6.84 10.62
C LEU A 61 -12.89 8.14 9.83
N GLY A 62 -12.17 8.07 8.72
CA GLY A 62 -12.01 9.21 7.81
C GLY A 62 -13.36 9.72 7.28
N VAL A 63 -14.26 8.82 6.88
CA VAL A 63 -15.62 9.18 6.48
C VAL A 63 -16.40 9.80 7.64
N TRP A 64 -16.36 9.19 8.83
CA TRP A 64 -17.07 9.67 10.01
C TRP A 64 -16.67 11.11 10.36
N TYR A 65 -15.37 11.33 10.58
CA TYR A 65 -14.86 12.63 11.00
C TYR A 65 -14.84 13.66 9.87
N GLY A 66 -14.79 13.22 8.61
CA GLY A 66 -14.83 14.12 7.46
C GLY A 66 -16.23 14.58 7.05
N ASN A 67 -17.28 13.79 7.32
CA ASN A 67 -18.62 14.04 6.77
C ASN A 67 -19.71 14.23 7.83
N PHE A 68 -19.56 13.66 9.03
CA PHE A 68 -20.65 13.61 10.01
C PHE A 68 -20.29 14.28 11.34
N TYR A 69 -19.03 14.18 11.77
CA TYR A 69 -18.63 14.75 13.05
C TYR A 69 -18.56 16.28 12.97
N GLY A 70 -19.51 16.95 13.60
CA GLY A 70 -19.60 18.42 13.62
C GLY A 70 -20.26 19.04 12.40
N ALA A 71 -20.88 18.24 11.54
CA ALA A 71 -21.73 18.69 10.43
C ALA A 71 -23.15 19.06 10.89
#